data_AF-A0A0P8BDW1-F1
#
_entry.id   AF-A0A0P8BDW1-F1
#
_cell.length_a   1.000
_cell.length_b   1.000
_cell.length_c   1.000
_cell.angle_alpha   90.00
_cell.angle_beta   90.00
_cell.angle_gamma   90.00
#
_symmetry.space_group_name_H-M   'P 1'
#
loop_
_entity.id
_entity.type
_entity.pdbx_description
1 polymer ?
#
loop_
_entity_poly.entity_id
_entity_poly.type
_entity_poly.pdbx_seq_one_letter_code
_entity_poly.pdbx_strand_id
1 'polypeptide(L)' 'MSENVYIIGAGIHPFGRTDGRSGREQGVYAVREALADAGLGWP' A
#
# COMPACT_ATOMS: atom_id res chain seq x y z
N MET A 1 15.02 -26.03 -1.33
CA MET A 1 15.58 -24.79 -0.75
C MET A 1 14.51 -23.73 -0.86
N SER A 2 14.23 -22.95 0.18
CA SER A 2 13.31 -21.81 0.07
C SER A 2 14.06 -20.61 -0.51
N GLU A 3 13.46 -19.91 -1.46
CA GLU A 3 14.01 -18.66 -1.96
C GLU A 3 13.94 -17.56 -0.90
N ASN A 4 14.85 -16.58 -0.99
CA ASN A 4 14.84 -15.42 -0.10
C ASN A 4 13.74 -14.44 -0.53
N VAL A 5 12.95 -13.98 0.44
CA VAL A 5 11.87 -13.01 0.23
C VAL A 5 12.21 -11.72 0.96
N TYR A 6 12.02 -10.59 0.29
CA TYR A 6 12.31 -9.26 0.83
C TYR A 6 11.11 -8.34 0.69
N ILE A 7 10.94 -7.42 1.64
CA ILE A 7 9.99 -6.32 1.55
C ILE A 7 10.70 -5.17 0.85
N ILE A 8 10.13 -4.69 -0.25
CA ILE A 8 10.71 -3.62 -1.07
C ILE A 8 9.91 -2.31 -1.02
N GLY A 9 8.76 -2.31 -0.35
CA GLY A 9 7.95 -1.12 -0.15
C GLY A 9 6.82 -1.37 0.84
N ALA A 10 6.43 -0.33 1.57
CA ALA A 10 5.31 -0.36 2.49
C ALA A 10 4.48 0.93 2.39
N GLY A 11 3.18 0.81 2.63
CA GLY A 11 2.25 1.93 2.51
C GLY A 11 1.07 1.76 3.45
N ILE A 12 0.54 2.88 3.93
CA ILE A 12 -0.56 2.90 4.88
C ILE A 12 -1.46 4.09 4.61
N HIS A 13 -2.77 3.86 4.66
CA HIS A 13 -3.72 4.97 4.75
C HIS A 13 -3.70 5.55 6.17
N PRO A 14 -3.72 6.89 6.35
CA PRO A 14 -3.74 7.49 7.68
C PRO A 14 -4.83 6.88 8.58
N PHE A 15 -4.47 6.61 9.83
CA PHE A 15 -5.38 6.06 10.81
C PHE A 15 -6.37 7.12 11.29
N GLY A 16 -7.66 6.77 11.41
CA GLY A 16 -8.69 7.67 11.94
C GLY A 16 -10.02 7.57 11.21
N ARG A 17 -10.94 8.49 11.56
CA ARG A 17 -12.23 8.61 10.86
C ARG A 17 -12.00 9.22 9.49
N THR A 18 -12.43 8.50 8.47
CA THR A 18 -12.34 8.93 7.07
C THR A 18 -13.72 8.87 6.45
N ASP A 19 -14.55 9.86 6.77
CA ASP A 19 -15.93 9.90 6.31
C ASP A 19 -15.97 9.96 4.78
N GLY A 20 -16.86 9.15 4.18
CA GLY A 20 -17.00 9.07 2.73
C GLY A 20 -15.96 8.23 2.00
N ARG A 21 -15.02 7.56 2.71
CA ARG A 21 -14.09 6.61 2.10
C ARG A 21 -14.30 5.20 2.64
N SER A 22 -14.61 4.26 1.74
CA SER A 22 -14.74 2.84 2.05
C SER A 22 -13.40 2.22 2.46
N GLY A 23 -13.43 1.11 3.21
CA GLY A 23 -12.22 0.36 3.55
C GLY A 23 -11.45 -0.12 2.31
N ARG A 24 -12.15 -0.40 1.19
CA ARG A 24 -11.51 -0.76 -0.07
C ARG A 24 -10.67 0.39 -0.63
N GLU A 25 -11.21 1.61 -0.63
CA GLU A 25 -10.49 2.78 -1.11
C GLU A 25 -9.29 3.12 -0.22
N GLN A 26 -9.38 2.88 1.09
CA GLN A 26 -8.24 2.97 2.00
C GLN A 26 -7.16 1.94 1.64
N GLY A 27 -7.55 0.70 1.32
CA GLY A 27 -6.61 -0.32 0.83
C GLY A 27 -5.94 0.07 -0.48
N VAL A 28 -6.70 0.60 -1.44
CA VAL A 28 -6.14 1.10 -2.72
C VAL A 28 -5.14 2.22 -2.48
N TYR A 29 -5.43 3.14 -1.56
CA TYR A 29 -4.47 4.18 -1.15
C TYR A 29 -3.18 3.57 -0.60
N ALA A 30 -3.29 2.64 0.36
CA ALA A 30 -2.13 1.99 0.97
C ALA A 30 -1.26 1.24 -0.05
N VAL A 31 -1.87 0.55 -1.01
CA VAL A 31 -1.14 -0.14 -2.09
C VAL A 31 -0.41 0.86 -2.99
N ARG A 32 -1.03 2.00 -3.34
CA ARG A 32 -0.38 3.05 -4.13
C ARG A 32 0.83 3.65 -3.42
N GLU A 33 0.71 3.92 -2.12
CA GLU A 33 1.84 4.37 -1.30
C GLU A 33 2.97 3.33 -1.27
N ALA A 34 2.64 2.04 -1.11
CA ALA A 34 3.64 0.97 -1.09
C ALA A 34 4.37 0.82 -2.43
N LEU A 35 3.68 1.01 -3.54
CA LEU A 35 4.29 1.02 -4.87
C LEU A 35 5.20 2.24 -5.05
N ALA A 36 4.77 3.41 -4.59
CA ALA A 36 5.58 4.62 -4.64
C ALA A 36 6.86 4.49 -3.80
N ASP A 37 6.77 3.93 -2.59
CA ASP A 37 7.92 3.61 -1.72
C ASP A 37 8.90 2.64 -2.41
N ALA A 38 8.37 1.66 -3.16
CA ALA A 38 9.17 0.74 -3.99
C ALA A 38 9.68 1.36 -5.31
N GLY A 39 9.34 2.61 -5.64
CA GLY A 39 9.68 3.24 -6.91
C GLY A 39 8.97 2.63 -8.14
N LEU A 40 7.81 2.01 -7.94
CA LEU A 40 7.01 1.32 -8.97
C LEU A 40 5.71 2.08 -9.28
N GLY A 41 5.22 1.91 -10.52
CA GLY A 41 3.89 2.36 -10.95
C GLY A 41 2.91 1.19 -11.07
N TRP A 42 1.60 1.50 -11.04
CA TRP A 42 0.56 0.53 -11.40
C TRP A 42 0.31 0.58 -12.91
N PRO A 43 0.30 -0.56 -13.64
CA PRO A 43 0.02 -0.61 -15.07
C PRO A 43 -1.45 -0.33 -15.44
#